data_AF-A0A535YNG4-F1
#
_entry.id   AF-A0A535YNG4-F1
#
_cell.length_a   1.000
_cell.length_b   1.000
_cell.length_c   1.000
_cell.angle_alpha   90.00
_cell.angle_beta   90.00
_cell.angle_gamma   90.00
#
_symmetry.space_group_name_H-M   'P 1'
#
loop_
_entity.id
_entity.type
_entity.pdbx_description
1 polymer ?
#
loop_
_entity_poly.entity_id
_entity_poly.type
_entity_poly.pdbx_seq_one_letter_code
_entity_poly.pdbx_strand_id
1 'polypeptide(L)'
;GVSSAGGSADIASRVILKKQGLDPDSDVNMVAVDSHANRTAALISGAIQGGVDDPPDSYAVEREGLHTLFDLAGQKLPAANTVLVGQRAWVSANRETTQKFVDSLVLGIARMRADKPFTVGVLKKYFQSDDEEAMSGAYDFFTREVIPSVPSPRVEQFADAISILGDKNEKVKSLDVSRIVDPSFVQSSVDRGLNK
;
A
#
# COMPACT_ATOMS: atom_id res chain seq x y z
N GLY A 1 -15.05 -0.86 6.52
CA GLY A 1 -14.07 -0.70 7.61
C GLY A 1 -12.74 -0.26 7.05
N VAL A 2 -12.01 0.57 7.79
CA VAL A 2 -10.71 1.16 7.42
C VAL A 2 -9.78 1.17 8.62
N SER A 3 -8.47 1.28 8.43
CA SER A 3 -7.56 1.46 9.58
C SER A 3 -7.79 2.81 10.26
N SER A 4 -7.87 3.89 9.47
CA SER A 4 -8.08 5.24 9.98
C SER A 4 -8.71 6.13 8.92
N ALA A 5 -9.35 7.21 9.34
CA ALA A 5 -9.81 8.25 8.43
C ALA A 5 -8.61 8.89 7.72
N GLY A 6 -8.69 8.98 6.39
CA GLY A 6 -7.66 9.47 5.50
C GLY A 6 -6.45 8.55 5.29
N GLY A 7 -6.47 7.33 5.82
CA GLY A 7 -5.49 6.30 5.48
C GLY A 7 -5.72 5.72 4.07
N SER A 8 -4.78 4.92 3.58
CA SER A 8 -4.83 4.35 2.21
C SER A 8 -6.10 3.53 1.96
N ALA A 9 -6.54 2.72 2.93
CA ALA A 9 -7.77 1.95 2.84
C ALA A 9 -9.03 2.83 2.76
N ASP A 10 -9.07 3.96 3.47
CA ASP A 10 -10.20 4.92 3.41
C ASP A 10 -10.23 5.62 2.05
N ILE A 11 -9.08 6.12 1.59
CA ILE A 11 -8.94 6.74 0.28
C ILE A 11 -9.39 5.76 -0.83
N ALA A 12 -8.84 4.54 -0.85
CA ALA A 12 -9.21 3.53 -1.85
C ALA A 12 -10.70 3.17 -1.81
N SER A 13 -11.28 3.02 -0.61
CA SER A 13 -12.71 2.75 -0.44
C SER A 13 -13.56 3.88 -1.02
N ARG A 14 -13.21 5.14 -0.72
CA ARG A 14 -13.93 6.31 -1.23
C ARG A 14 -13.84 6.44 -2.74
N VAL A 15 -12.67 6.17 -3.33
CA VAL A 15 -12.48 6.18 -4.79
C VAL A 15 -13.37 5.14 -5.46
N ILE A 16 -13.35 3.89 -4.97
CA ILE A 16 -14.11 2.82 -5.62
C ILE A 16 -15.61 3.00 -5.44
N LEU A 17 -16.08 3.43 -4.26
CA LEU A 17 -17.50 3.70 -4.02
C LEU A 17 -18.02 4.79 -4.97
N LYS A 18 -17.31 5.92 -5.09
CA LYS A 18 -17.67 6.99 -6.03
C LYS A 18 -17.69 6.49 -7.48
N LYS A 19 -16.73 5.65 -7.89
CA LYS A 19 -16.72 5.01 -9.23
C LYS A 19 -17.93 4.13 -9.48
N GLN A 20 -18.50 3.52 -8.45
CA GLN A 20 -19.73 2.70 -8.54
C GLN A 20 -21.02 3.53 -8.36
N GLY A 21 -20.92 4.86 -8.29
CA GLY A 21 -22.07 5.74 -8.12
C GLY A 21 -22.61 5.80 -6.69
N LEU A 22 -21.85 5.33 -5.71
CA LEU A 22 -22.19 5.40 -4.29
C LEU A 22 -21.54 6.62 -3.64
N ASP A 23 -22.28 7.29 -2.76
CA ASP A 23 -21.74 8.36 -1.92
C ASP A 23 -21.12 7.76 -0.64
N PRO A 24 -19.79 7.88 -0.45
CA PRO A 24 -19.12 7.30 0.71
C PRO A 24 -19.49 7.95 2.06
N ASP A 25 -20.14 9.11 2.06
CA ASP A 25 -20.55 9.83 3.27
C ASP A 25 -22.04 9.62 3.61
N SER A 26 -22.86 9.04 2.71
CA SER A 26 -24.28 8.74 2.99
C SER A 26 -24.70 7.28 2.77
N ASP A 27 -24.14 6.59 1.78
CA ASP A 27 -24.59 5.24 1.40
C ASP A 27 -23.87 4.14 2.19
N VAL A 28 -22.77 4.49 2.87
CA VAL A 28 -22.00 3.58 3.72
C VAL A 28 -21.62 4.26 5.03
N ASN A 29 -21.34 3.44 6.05
CA ASN A 29 -20.73 3.91 7.29
C ASN A 29 -19.25 3.48 7.35
N MET A 30 -18.34 4.44 7.27
CA MET A 30 -16.90 4.18 7.31
C MET A 30 -16.40 4.02 8.75
N VAL A 31 -16.23 2.76 9.18
CA VAL A 31 -15.76 2.42 10.53
C VAL A 31 -14.24 2.30 10.57
N ALA A 32 -13.58 3.10 11.40
CA ALA A 32 -12.15 2.98 11.70
C ALA A 32 -11.91 1.89 12.77
N VAL A 33 -10.97 0.99 12.52
CA VAL A 33 -10.62 -0.14 13.41
C VAL A 33 -9.12 -0.22 13.72
N ASP A 34 -8.41 0.90 13.54
CA ASP A 34 -7.00 1.17 13.85
C ASP A 34 -5.95 0.45 13.00
N SER A 35 -6.12 -0.85 12.72
CA SER A 35 -5.12 -1.66 12.03
C SER A 35 -5.72 -2.54 10.94
N HIS A 36 -4.84 -3.07 10.07
CA HIS A 36 -5.23 -4.05 9.06
C HIS A 36 -5.70 -5.35 9.73
N ALA A 37 -4.92 -5.90 10.66
CA ALA A 37 -5.30 -7.13 11.38
C ALA A 37 -6.66 -7.00 12.10
N ASN A 38 -6.95 -5.85 12.72
CA ASN A 38 -8.25 -5.59 13.33
C ASN A 38 -9.37 -5.51 12.29
N ARG A 39 -9.09 -4.98 11.09
CA ARG A 39 -10.05 -4.94 9.97
C ARG A 39 -10.37 -6.34 9.46
N THR A 40 -9.36 -7.19 9.29
CA THR A 40 -9.53 -8.60 8.93
C THR A 40 -10.37 -9.34 9.97
N ALA A 41 -10.08 -9.17 11.26
CA ALA A 41 -10.89 -9.76 12.34
C ALA A 41 -12.33 -9.21 12.39
N ALA A 42 -12.53 -7.92 12.11
CA ALA A 42 -13.85 -7.31 12.05
C ALA A 42 -14.67 -7.79 10.85
N LEU A 43 -14.04 -8.10 9.72
CA LEU A 43 -14.68 -8.75 8.57
C LEU A 43 -15.14 -10.17 8.94
N ILE A 44 -14.25 -10.98 9.50
CA ILE A 44 -14.55 -12.37 9.91
C ILE A 44 -15.67 -12.43 10.94
N SER A 45 -15.65 -11.55 11.95
CA SER A 45 -16.69 -11.51 12.98
C SER A 45 -18.02 -10.90 12.51
N GLY A 46 -18.08 -10.35 11.29
CA GLY A 46 -19.26 -9.65 10.77
C GLY A 46 -19.53 -8.28 11.39
N ALA A 47 -18.60 -7.76 12.21
CA ALA A 47 -18.69 -6.41 12.78
C ALA A 47 -18.67 -5.31 11.70
N ILE A 48 -18.04 -5.59 10.56
CA ILE A 48 -18.11 -4.78 9.34
C ILE A 48 -18.45 -5.64 8.13
N GLN A 49 -19.17 -5.08 7.16
CA GLN A 49 -19.66 -5.81 5.97
C GLN A 49 -18.73 -5.70 4.76
N GLY A 50 -17.68 -4.89 4.85
CA GLY A 50 -16.72 -4.68 3.78
C GLY A 50 -15.50 -3.90 4.26
N GLY A 51 -14.37 -4.10 3.61
CA GLY A 51 -13.09 -3.47 3.93
C GLY A 51 -12.07 -3.80 2.85
N VAL A 52 -11.06 -2.94 2.72
CA VAL A 52 -9.92 -3.23 1.84
C VAL A 52 -9.07 -4.30 2.52
N ASP A 53 -8.82 -5.41 1.86
CA ASP A 53 -7.94 -6.46 2.36
C ASP A 53 -7.04 -6.95 1.22
N ASP A 54 -5.93 -7.56 1.58
CA ASP A 54 -4.96 -8.11 0.64
C ASP A 54 -4.26 -9.33 1.25
N PRO A 55 -3.70 -10.23 0.42
CA PRO A 55 -2.95 -11.37 0.91
C PRO A 55 -1.74 -10.93 1.76
N PRO A 56 -1.35 -11.69 2.80
CA PRO A 56 -1.87 -13.01 3.15
C PRO A 56 -3.19 -12.97 3.93
N ASP A 57 -3.57 -11.84 4.51
CA ASP A 57 -4.69 -11.73 5.45
C ASP A 57 -6.05 -12.01 4.78
N SER A 58 -6.21 -11.62 3.51
CA SER A 58 -7.45 -11.88 2.74
C SER A 58 -7.80 -13.37 2.62
N TYR A 59 -6.82 -14.28 2.69
CA TYR A 59 -7.09 -15.72 2.63
C TYR A 59 -7.90 -16.20 3.84
N ALA A 60 -7.69 -15.62 5.02
CA ALA A 60 -8.49 -15.96 6.19
C ALA A 60 -9.94 -15.50 6.00
N VAL A 61 -10.14 -14.32 5.40
CA VAL A 61 -11.45 -13.75 5.10
C VAL A 61 -12.20 -14.59 4.06
N GLU A 62 -11.52 -15.01 3.00
CA GLU A 62 -12.11 -15.84 1.93
C GLU A 62 -12.53 -17.22 2.42
N ARG A 63 -11.76 -17.83 3.33
CA ARG A 63 -12.10 -19.14 3.93
C ARG A 63 -13.34 -19.10 4.82
N GLU A 64 -13.70 -17.92 5.33
CA GLU A 64 -14.96 -17.67 6.03
C GLU A 64 -16.14 -17.40 5.07
N GLY A 65 -15.92 -17.54 3.76
CA GLY A 65 -16.95 -17.43 2.72
C GLY A 65 -17.21 -16.01 2.22
N LEU A 66 -16.41 -15.02 2.66
CA LEU A 66 -16.42 -13.69 2.08
C LEU A 66 -15.72 -13.69 0.72
N HIS A 67 -16.02 -12.71 -0.11
CA HIS A 67 -15.48 -12.61 -1.47
C HIS A 67 -15.20 -11.16 -1.86
N THR A 68 -14.29 -10.98 -2.80
CA THR A 68 -13.93 -9.68 -3.35
C THR A 68 -15.14 -9.03 -4.04
N LEU A 69 -15.55 -7.87 -3.53
CA LEU A 69 -16.58 -7.03 -4.17
C LEU A 69 -15.99 -6.20 -5.32
N PHE A 70 -14.78 -5.66 -5.11
CA PHE A 70 -14.08 -4.84 -6.08
C PHE A 70 -12.59 -5.18 -6.09
N ASP A 71 -12.06 -5.54 -7.26
CA ASP A 71 -10.62 -5.71 -7.45
C ASP A 71 -9.93 -4.35 -7.62
N LEU A 72 -9.45 -3.79 -6.52
CA LEU A 72 -8.74 -2.52 -6.49
C LEU A 72 -7.38 -2.58 -7.21
N ALA A 73 -6.68 -3.71 -7.13
CA ALA A 73 -5.36 -3.87 -7.77
C ALA A 73 -5.50 -3.92 -9.30
N GLY A 74 -6.54 -4.58 -9.81
CA GLY A 74 -6.91 -4.62 -11.22
C GLY A 74 -7.33 -3.25 -11.79
N GLN A 75 -7.76 -2.30 -10.95
CA GLN A 75 -8.06 -0.94 -11.41
C GLN A 75 -6.81 -0.14 -11.84
N LYS A 76 -5.61 -0.58 -11.46
CA LYS A 76 -4.33 0.09 -11.77
C LYS A 76 -4.33 1.59 -11.45
N LEU A 77 -5.02 1.96 -10.37
CA LEU A 77 -5.04 3.34 -9.90
C LEU A 77 -3.63 3.74 -9.42
N PRO A 78 -3.10 4.88 -9.86
CA PRO A 78 -1.88 5.43 -9.30
C PRO A 78 -2.14 5.81 -7.83
N ALA A 79 -1.71 4.95 -6.90
CA ALA A 79 -1.95 5.15 -5.48
C ALA A 79 -0.66 5.02 -4.66
N ALA A 80 -0.43 5.99 -3.78
CA ALA A 80 0.60 5.96 -2.77
C ALA A 80 0.07 5.17 -1.54
N ASN A 81 0.12 3.84 -1.60
CA ASN A 81 -0.36 2.99 -0.49
C ASN A 81 0.63 3.01 0.68
N THR A 82 1.87 2.57 0.44
CA THR A 82 2.96 2.61 1.42
C THR A 82 4.05 3.54 0.93
N VAL A 83 4.45 4.49 1.76
CA VAL A 83 5.46 5.51 1.43
C VAL A 83 6.55 5.56 2.48
N LEU A 84 7.74 5.94 2.06
CA LEU A 84 8.86 6.26 2.94
C LEU A 84 8.95 7.76 3.07
N VAL A 85 8.87 8.25 4.30
CA VAL A 85 8.87 9.68 4.59
C VAL A 85 10.01 9.98 5.55
N GLY A 86 10.82 10.95 5.19
CA GLY A 86 11.89 11.49 6.02
C GLY A 86 11.73 12.99 6.19
N GLN A 87 12.19 13.53 7.31
CA GLN A 87 12.26 14.99 7.47
C GLN A 87 13.29 15.55 6.49
N ARG A 88 12.92 16.60 5.74
CA ARG A 88 13.79 17.20 4.72
C ARG A 88 15.17 17.55 5.27
N ALA A 89 15.23 18.20 6.43
CA ALA A 89 16.50 18.57 7.06
C ALA A 89 17.39 17.36 7.35
N TRP A 90 16.81 16.25 7.82
CA TRP A 90 17.55 15.03 8.08
C TRP A 90 18.03 14.36 6.80
N VAL A 91 17.16 14.24 5.79
CA VAL A 91 17.50 13.63 4.49
C VAL A 91 18.61 14.42 3.79
N SER A 92 18.54 15.76 3.81
CA SER A 92 19.59 16.61 3.25
C SER A 92 20.92 16.47 3.99
N ALA A 93 20.92 16.43 5.32
CA ALA A 93 22.13 16.27 6.12
C ALA A 93 22.72 14.84 6.05
N ASN A 94 21.89 13.83 5.77
CA ASN A 94 22.26 12.41 5.79
C ASN A 94 22.03 11.76 4.42
N ARG A 95 22.40 12.46 3.34
CA ARG A 95 22.09 12.02 1.97
C ARG A 95 22.70 10.64 1.66
N GLU A 96 23.93 10.37 2.09
CA GLU A 96 24.57 9.06 1.88
C GLU A 96 23.82 7.94 2.61
N THR A 97 23.46 8.14 3.88
CA THR A 97 22.68 7.18 4.67
C THR A 97 21.32 6.93 4.03
N THR A 98 20.65 8.00 3.58
CA THR A 98 19.37 7.91 2.87
C THR A 98 19.51 7.10 1.58
N GLN A 99 20.57 7.35 0.80
CA GLN A 99 20.84 6.60 -0.42
C GLN A 99 21.06 5.11 -0.14
N LYS A 100 21.88 4.76 0.87
CA LYS A 100 22.12 3.35 1.25
C LYS A 100 20.83 2.65 1.71
N PHE A 101 19.96 3.37 2.41
CA PHE A 101 18.66 2.84 2.80
C PHE A 101 17.77 2.57 1.57
N VAL A 102 17.68 3.52 0.63
CA VAL A 102 16.93 3.34 -0.62
C VAL A 102 17.51 2.20 -1.48
N ASP A 103 18.83 2.09 -1.55
CA ASP A 103 19.52 1.00 -2.24
C ASP A 103 19.12 -0.36 -1.67
N SER A 104 19.05 -0.48 -0.34
CA SER A 104 18.67 -1.73 0.32
C SER A 104 17.25 -2.17 -0.05
N LEU A 105 16.35 -1.22 -0.31
CA LEU A 105 14.98 -1.51 -0.73
C LEU A 105 14.93 -1.95 -2.19
N VAL A 106 15.67 -1.29 -3.08
CA VAL A 106 15.77 -1.69 -4.49
C VAL A 106 16.37 -3.10 -4.61
N LEU A 107 17.45 -3.38 -3.87
CA LEU A 107 18.05 -4.71 -3.79
C LEU A 107 17.11 -5.74 -3.15
N GLY A 108 16.37 -5.34 -2.12
CA GLY A 108 15.36 -6.18 -1.47
C GLY A 108 14.25 -6.59 -2.44
N ILE A 109 13.75 -5.65 -3.25
CA ILE A 109 12.74 -5.93 -4.29
C ILE A 109 13.31 -6.83 -5.39
N ALA A 110 14.56 -6.60 -5.81
CA ALA A 110 15.23 -7.47 -6.78
C ALA A 110 15.36 -8.90 -6.23
N ARG A 111 15.83 -9.05 -4.98
CA ARG A 111 15.95 -10.35 -4.29
C ARG A 111 14.60 -11.02 -4.11
N MET A 112 13.58 -10.25 -3.73
CA MET A 112 12.20 -10.72 -3.59
C MET A 112 11.78 -11.44 -4.87
N ARG A 113 11.95 -10.79 -6.02
CA ARG A 113 11.54 -11.31 -7.33
C ARG A 113 12.40 -12.47 -7.83
N ALA A 114 13.68 -12.47 -7.50
CA ALA A 114 14.63 -13.47 -7.98
C ALA A 114 14.50 -14.82 -7.26
N ASP A 115 13.94 -14.85 -6.05
CA ASP A 115 13.89 -16.05 -5.21
C ASP A 115 12.59 -16.13 -4.40
N LYS A 116 11.58 -16.73 -5.02
CA LYS A 116 10.27 -16.97 -4.40
C LYS A 116 10.39 -17.81 -3.11
N PRO A 117 11.06 -18.98 -3.09
CA PRO A 117 11.19 -19.78 -1.87
C PRO A 117 11.81 -19.00 -0.70
N PHE A 118 12.88 -18.24 -0.95
CA PHE A 118 13.47 -17.38 0.07
C PHE A 118 12.47 -16.35 0.59
N THR A 119 11.76 -15.68 -0.32
CA THR A 119 10.79 -14.64 0.05
C THR A 119 9.62 -15.20 0.86
N VAL A 120 9.05 -16.32 0.43
CA VAL A 120 7.98 -17.01 1.16
C VAL A 120 8.46 -17.41 2.56
N GLY A 121 9.69 -17.93 2.69
CA GLY A 121 10.29 -18.22 4.00
C GLY A 121 10.43 -16.97 4.89
N VAL A 122 10.79 -15.83 4.31
CA VAL A 122 10.85 -14.53 5.01
C VAL A 122 9.44 -14.10 5.46
N LEU A 123 8.43 -14.21 4.59
CA LEU A 123 7.04 -13.90 4.93
C LEU A 123 6.56 -14.75 6.10
N LYS A 124 6.74 -16.08 6.03
CA LYS A 124 6.39 -17.00 7.14
C LYS A 124 7.01 -16.60 8.48
N LYS A 125 8.30 -16.25 8.46
CA LYS A 125 9.03 -15.80 9.65
C LYS A 125 8.41 -14.53 10.27
N TYR A 126 8.10 -13.52 9.47
CA TYR A 126 7.61 -12.23 9.97
C TYR A 126 6.11 -12.21 10.27
N PHE A 127 5.30 -12.97 9.53
CA PHE A 127 3.89 -13.18 9.82
C PHE A 127 3.65 -14.24 10.91
N GLN A 128 4.69 -14.96 11.33
CA GLN A 128 4.60 -16.03 12.34
C GLN A 128 3.54 -17.08 11.98
N SER A 129 3.48 -17.44 10.69
CA SER A 129 2.48 -18.35 10.13
C SER A 129 3.13 -19.30 9.13
N ASP A 130 2.71 -20.56 9.15
CA ASP A 130 3.20 -21.61 8.24
C ASP A 130 2.28 -21.84 7.03
N ASP A 131 1.23 -21.01 6.87
CA ASP A 131 0.28 -21.07 5.74
C ASP A 131 0.99 -20.81 4.41
N GLU A 132 1.40 -21.90 3.75
CA GLU A 132 2.13 -21.84 2.48
C GLU A 132 1.28 -21.19 1.38
N GLU A 133 -0.01 -21.46 1.36
CA GLU A 133 -0.92 -20.96 0.34
C GLU A 133 -1.05 -19.44 0.44
N ALA A 134 -1.35 -18.93 1.63
CA ALA A 134 -1.50 -17.49 1.85
C ALA A 134 -0.18 -16.73 1.60
N MET A 135 0.97 -17.26 2.05
CA MET A 135 2.27 -16.61 1.87
C MET A 135 2.74 -16.65 0.41
N SER A 136 2.53 -17.77 -0.29
CA SER A 136 2.81 -17.87 -1.74
C SER A 136 1.87 -16.97 -2.54
N GLY A 137 0.60 -16.88 -2.13
CA GLY A 137 -0.38 -15.97 -2.71
C GLY A 137 0.02 -14.50 -2.54
N ALA A 138 0.43 -14.11 -1.34
CA ALA A 138 0.96 -12.77 -1.05
C ALA A 138 2.19 -12.45 -1.90
N TYR A 139 3.13 -13.39 -2.01
CA TYR A 139 4.26 -13.23 -2.92
C TYR A 139 3.80 -12.92 -4.36
N ASP A 140 2.90 -13.75 -4.92
CA ASP A 140 2.46 -13.59 -6.30
C ASP A 140 1.71 -12.27 -6.50
N PHE A 141 0.81 -11.92 -5.58
CA PHE A 141 0.06 -10.67 -5.61
C PHE A 141 0.98 -9.44 -5.57
N PHE A 142 1.86 -9.34 -4.56
CA PHE A 142 2.69 -8.15 -4.41
C PHE A 142 3.75 -8.01 -5.51
N THR A 143 4.29 -9.11 -6.02
CA THR A 143 5.30 -9.06 -7.10
C THR A 143 4.68 -8.78 -8.47
N ARG A 144 3.44 -9.17 -8.73
CA ARG A 144 2.81 -8.99 -10.05
C ARG A 144 1.96 -7.74 -10.13
N GLU A 145 1.22 -7.44 -9.08
CA GLU A 145 0.15 -6.43 -9.13
C GLU A 145 0.52 -5.11 -8.46
N VAL A 146 1.34 -5.14 -7.39
CA VAL A 146 1.47 -4.00 -6.46
C VAL A 146 2.85 -3.35 -6.48
N ILE A 147 3.91 -4.09 -6.14
CA ILE A 147 5.26 -3.52 -5.96
C ILE A 147 5.95 -3.48 -7.32
N PRO A 148 6.23 -2.32 -7.92
CA PRO A 148 6.98 -2.27 -9.19
C PRO A 148 8.43 -2.74 -9.00
N SER A 149 9.07 -3.22 -10.07
CA SER A 149 10.51 -3.58 -10.04
C SER A 149 11.41 -2.38 -9.71
N VAL A 150 10.98 -1.18 -10.09
CA VAL A 150 11.61 0.09 -9.74
C VAL A 150 10.61 0.91 -8.92
N PRO A 151 10.78 1.02 -7.60
CA PRO A 151 9.83 1.68 -6.69
C PRO A 151 9.99 3.21 -6.69
N SER A 152 10.05 3.84 -7.87
CA SER A 152 10.20 5.29 -7.95
C SER A 152 8.89 5.99 -7.55
N PRO A 153 8.92 6.92 -6.57
CA PRO A 153 7.75 7.67 -6.17
C PRO A 153 7.36 8.67 -7.27
N ARG A 154 6.06 8.82 -7.51
CA ARG A 154 5.53 9.70 -8.57
C ARG A 154 4.41 10.57 -8.05
N VAL A 155 4.33 11.79 -8.57
CA VAL A 155 3.39 12.81 -8.09
C VAL A 155 1.94 12.38 -8.28
N GLU A 156 1.62 11.73 -9.40
CA GLU A 156 0.26 11.29 -9.72
C GLU A 156 -0.29 10.25 -8.72
N GLN A 157 0.57 9.57 -7.96
CA GLN A 157 0.14 8.60 -6.95
C GLN A 157 -0.59 9.23 -5.77
N PHE A 158 -0.52 10.56 -5.63
CA PHE A 158 -1.15 11.32 -4.54
C PHE A 158 -2.46 12.00 -4.97
N ALA A 159 -2.87 11.88 -6.24
CA ALA A 159 -4.02 12.61 -6.77
C ALA A 159 -5.32 12.30 -6.01
N ASP A 160 -5.60 11.02 -5.76
CA ASP A 160 -6.79 10.59 -5.03
C ASP A 160 -6.76 11.06 -3.57
N ALA A 161 -5.60 11.01 -2.93
CA ALA A 161 -5.41 11.49 -1.56
C ALA A 161 -5.65 13.00 -1.46
N ILE A 162 -5.10 13.79 -2.39
CA ILE A 162 -5.32 15.25 -2.44
C ILE A 162 -6.79 15.56 -2.68
N SER A 163 -7.42 14.87 -3.63
CA SER A 163 -8.84 15.06 -3.96
C SER A 163 -9.72 14.80 -2.74
N ILE A 164 -9.57 13.63 -2.09
CA ILE A 164 -10.42 13.22 -0.98
C ILE A 164 -10.16 14.02 0.29
N LEU A 165 -8.88 14.25 0.64
CA LEU A 165 -8.53 14.93 1.88
C LEU A 165 -8.60 16.45 1.75
N GLY A 166 -8.38 16.97 0.54
CA GLY A 166 -8.45 18.39 0.21
C GLY A 166 -9.84 18.98 0.38
N ASP A 167 -10.90 18.18 0.20
CA ASP A 167 -12.29 18.59 0.43
C ASP A 167 -12.52 19.10 1.87
N LYS A 168 -11.76 18.58 2.84
CA LYS A 168 -11.88 18.92 4.28
C LYS A 168 -10.64 19.61 4.85
N ASN A 169 -9.57 19.77 4.06
CA ASN A 169 -8.31 20.34 4.52
C ASN A 169 -7.60 21.14 3.43
N GLU A 170 -7.70 22.47 3.53
CA GLU A 170 -7.16 23.35 2.50
C GLU A 170 -5.64 23.32 2.39
N LYS A 171 -4.92 22.94 3.46
CA LYS A 171 -3.47 22.75 3.41
C LYS A 171 -3.08 21.56 2.52
N VAL A 172 -3.91 20.52 2.50
CA VAL A 172 -3.70 19.35 1.62
C VAL A 172 -4.05 19.71 0.19
N LYS A 173 -5.16 20.42 -0.02
CA LYS A 173 -5.58 20.87 -1.35
C LYS A 173 -4.55 21.77 -2.02
N SER A 174 -3.90 22.65 -1.26
CA SER A 174 -2.85 23.56 -1.76
C SER A 174 -1.45 22.94 -1.81
N LEU A 175 -1.28 21.67 -1.43
CA LEU A 175 0.04 21.04 -1.34
C LEU A 175 0.62 20.79 -2.73
N ASP A 176 1.76 21.40 -3.01
CA ASP A 176 2.58 21.07 -4.17
C ASP A 176 3.36 19.78 -3.89
N VAL A 177 2.80 18.64 -4.30
CA VAL A 177 3.40 17.30 -4.08
C VAL A 177 4.76 17.16 -4.74
N SER A 178 5.04 17.89 -5.82
CA SER A 178 6.36 17.86 -6.48
C SER A 178 7.50 18.31 -5.56
N ARG A 179 7.19 19.07 -4.50
CA ARG A 179 8.19 19.53 -3.52
C ARG A 179 8.51 18.50 -2.44
N ILE A 180 7.69 17.47 -2.28
CA ILE A 180 7.85 16.45 -1.23
C ILE A 180 8.17 15.05 -1.77
N VAL A 181 8.09 14.87 -3.09
CA VAL A 181 8.51 13.65 -3.78
C VAL A 181 9.94 13.83 -4.29
N ASP A 182 10.85 12.95 -3.86
CA ASP A 182 12.24 12.92 -4.32
C ASP A 182 12.55 11.56 -4.99
N PRO A 183 12.47 11.47 -6.33
CA PRO A 183 12.80 10.24 -7.04
C PRO A 183 14.32 10.03 -7.22
N SER A 184 15.16 11.01 -6.86
CA SER A 184 16.59 11.00 -7.19
C SER A 184 17.34 9.85 -6.54
N PHE A 185 16.91 9.41 -5.35
CA PHE A 185 17.52 8.28 -4.66
C PHE A 185 17.27 6.97 -5.40
N VAL A 186 16.03 6.71 -5.83
CA VAL A 186 15.69 5.50 -6.60
C VAL A 186 16.36 5.54 -7.97
N GLN A 187 16.34 6.71 -8.63
CA GLN A 187 17.02 6.89 -9.91
C GLN A 187 18.51 6.57 -9.80
N SER A 188 19.20 7.05 -8.76
CA SER A 188 20.62 6.73 -8.52
C SER A 188 20.87 5.23 -8.32
N SER A 189 19.96 4.51 -7.64
CA SER A 189 20.07 3.06 -7.50
C SER A 189 19.96 2.34 -8.85
N VAL A 190 19.05 2.79 -9.71
CA VAL A 190 18.84 2.24 -11.06
C VAL A 190 20.02 2.55 -11.98
N ASP A 191 20.53 3.78 -11.97
CA ASP A 191 21.68 4.19 -12.79
C ASP A 191 22.94 3.38 -12.46
N ARG A 192 23.08 2.97 -11.18
CA ARG A 192 24.13 2.05 -10.71
C ARG A 192 23.82 0.57 -10.94
N GLY A 193 22.64 0.25 -11.48
CA GLY A 193 22.24 -1.11 -11.86
C GLY A 193 21.83 -2.02 -10.72
N LEU A 194 21.38 -1.48 -9.57
CA LEU A 194 21.00 -2.27 -8.39
C LEU A 194 19.66 -3.00 -8.53
N ASN A 195 18.89 -2.73 -9.58
CA ASN A 195 17.58 -3.32 -9.84
C ASN A 195 17.63 -4.56 -10.76
N LYS A 196 18.83 -5.08 -11.04
CA LYS A 196 19.07 -6.23 -11.92
C LYS A 196 19.14 -7.53 -11.14
#